data_AF-A0A3M2Y4D9-F1
#
_entry.id   AF-A0A3M2Y4D9-F1
#
_cell.length_a   1.000
_cell.length_b   1.000
_cell.length_c   1.000
_cell.angle_alpha   90.00
_cell.angle_beta   90.00
_cell.angle_gamma   90.00
#
_symmetry.space_group_name_H-M   'P 1'
#
loop_
_entity.id
_entity.type
_entity.pdbx_description
1 polymer ?
#
loop_
_entity_poly.entity_id
_entity_poly.type
_entity_poly.pdbx_seq_one_letter_code
_entity_poly.pdbx_strand_id
1 'polypeptide(L)'
;FVCLSALRNPRQVPTTVMPLDHLMARLSQEHIDELQKPQYIIGSQLTFQDGMVDILGDQLDVDDAQLLFQMNESWWIRFSHSTTQIADIGHKSAQEAMDALKHACADCAIPVALQPGDIALVNNRIALHGRSEPGSDHGQQTRWLLRTYGLDITDIDPSQWHDGSAFMLYP
;
A
#
# COMPACT_ATOMS: atom_id res chain seq x y z
N PHE A 1 -4.30 2.92 -9.09
CA PHE A 1 -3.13 3.81 -9.21
C PHE A 1 -3.16 4.89 -8.14
N VAL A 2 -1.99 5.28 -7.66
CA VAL A 2 -1.79 6.51 -6.89
C VAL A 2 -1.00 7.48 -7.76
N CYS A 3 -1.48 8.71 -7.87
CA CYS A 3 -0.81 9.79 -8.59
C CYS A 3 -0.31 10.82 -7.59
N LEU A 4 0.94 11.25 -7.75
CA LEU A 4 1.58 12.28 -6.93
C LEU A 4 2.10 13.38 -7.87
N SER A 5 1.44 14.54 -7.86
CA SER A 5 1.88 15.72 -8.62
C SER A 5 2.66 16.65 -7.70
N ALA A 6 3.93 16.89 -8.00
CA ALA A 6 4.79 17.71 -7.16
C ALA A 6 4.65 19.20 -7.48
N LEU A 7 4.24 19.98 -6.49
CA LEU A 7 4.14 21.44 -6.58
C LEU A 7 5.38 22.12 -6.01
N ARG A 8 5.98 21.53 -4.96
CA ARG A 8 7.17 22.05 -4.28
C ARG A 8 7.94 20.93 -3.58
N ASN A 9 9.27 20.90 -3.68
CA ASN A 9 10.13 19.97 -2.93
C ASN A 9 11.58 20.49 -2.71
N PRO A 10 11.77 21.60 -1.98
CA PRO A 10 13.07 22.31 -1.92
C PRO A 10 14.19 21.49 -1.29
N ARG A 11 13.86 20.57 -0.38
CA ARG A 11 14.80 19.69 0.31
C ARG A 11 14.98 18.34 -0.39
N GLN A 12 14.40 18.17 -1.57
CA GLN A 12 14.54 16.94 -2.36
C GLN A 12 14.11 15.68 -1.59
N VAL A 13 13.11 15.80 -0.71
CA VAL A 13 12.65 14.67 0.12
C VAL A 13 11.99 13.65 -0.82
N PRO A 14 12.49 12.40 -0.85
CA PRO A 14 12.02 11.44 -1.83
C PRO A 14 10.67 10.83 -1.45
N THR A 15 9.92 10.43 -2.48
CA THR A 15 8.99 9.31 -2.39
C THR A 15 9.81 8.03 -2.50
N THR A 16 9.52 7.01 -1.69
CA THR A 16 10.10 5.68 -1.90
C THR A 16 9.13 4.83 -2.72
N VAL A 17 9.64 4.13 -3.72
CA VAL A 17 8.87 3.15 -4.50
C VAL A 17 9.58 1.81 -4.39
N MET A 18 8.81 0.75 -4.17
CA MET A 18 9.31 -0.62 -4.04
C MET A 18 8.60 -1.47 -5.11
N PRO A 19 9.18 -1.59 -6.31
CA PRO A 19 8.64 -2.41 -7.39
C PRO A 19 8.52 -3.88 -6.96
N LEU A 20 7.42 -4.53 -7.32
CA LEU A 20 7.15 -5.91 -6.90
C LEU A 20 8.12 -6.91 -7.52
N ASP A 21 8.55 -6.73 -8.77
CA ASP A 21 9.58 -7.56 -9.40
C ASP A 21 10.90 -7.57 -8.60
N HIS A 22 11.30 -6.41 -8.05
CA HIS A 22 12.47 -6.29 -7.19
C HIS A 22 12.28 -6.99 -5.83
N LEU A 23 11.06 -6.97 -5.28
CA LEU A 23 10.71 -7.71 -4.06
C LEU A 23 10.76 -9.21 -4.32
N MET A 24 10.14 -9.68 -5.40
CA MET A 24 10.10 -11.10 -5.79
C MET A 24 11.51 -11.68 -5.97
N ALA A 25 12.45 -10.90 -6.51
CA ALA A 25 13.84 -11.33 -6.65
C ALA A 25 14.60 -11.50 -5.32
N ARG A 26 14.07 -11.00 -4.19
CA ARG A 26 14.67 -11.08 -2.85
C ARG A 26 13.97 -12.08 -1.93
N LEU A 27 12.81 -12.59 -2.33
CA LEU A 27 12.04 -13.55 -1.55
C LEU A 27 12.38 -14.98 -2.00
N SER A 28 12.46 -15.90 -1.06
CA SER A 28 12.51 -17.33 -1.37
C SER A 28 11.13 -17.82 -1.80
N GLN A 29 11.08 -18.97 -2.49
CA GLN A 29 9.81 -19.60 -2.84
C GLN A 29 8.98 -19.90 -1.59
N GLU A 30 9.60 -20.34 -0.49
CA GLU A 30 8.92 -20.59 0.78
C GLU A 30 8.27 -19.31 1.33
N HIS A 31 8.96 -18.17 1.31
CA HIS A 31 8.37 -16.90 1.74
C HIS A 31 7.20 -16.49 0.82
N ILE A 32 7.34 -16.69 -0.50
CA ILE A 32 6.28 -16.39 -1.47
C ILE A 32 5.04 -17.25 -1.22
N ASP A 33 5.23 -18.53 -0.90
CA ASP A 33 4.14 -19.46 -0.60
C ASP A 33 3.42 -19.07 0.71
N GLU A 34 4.16 -18.67 1.74
CA GLU A 34 3.57 -18.17 2.99
C GLU A 34 2.80 -16.86 2.81
N LEU A 35 3.30 -15.93 2.01
CA LEU A 35 2.65 -14.63 1.76
C LEU A 35 1.35 -14.73 0.93
N GLN A 36 1.15 -15.85 0.24
CA GLN A 36 -0.09 -16.19 -0.48
C GLN A 36 -1.16 -16.84 0.41
N LYS A 37 -0.80 -17.27 1.64
CA LYS A 37 -1.77 -17.91 2.54
C LYS A 37 -2.69 -16.88 3.19
N PRO A 38 -3.96 -17.23 3.43
CA PRO A 38 -4.89 -16.40 4.19
C PRO A 38 -4.54 -16.48 5.69
N GLN A 39 -3.51 -15.76 6.12
CA GLN A 39 -2.98 -15.85 7.50
C GLN A 39 -2.54 -14.50 8.08
N TYR A 40 -2.95 -13.40 7.45
CA TYR A 40 -2.64 -12.05 7.86
C TYR A 40 -3.92 -11.28 8.18
N ILE A 41 -3.78 -10.25 9.02
CA ILE A 41 -4.83 -9.29 9.30
C ILE A 41 -4.39 -7.96 8.70
N ILE A 42 -5.26 -7.29 7.95
CA ILE A 42 -5.02 -5.96 7.41
C ILE A 42 -6.06 -5.00 7.97
N GLY A 43 -5.62 -4.12 8.85
CA GLY A 43 -6.47 -3.09 9.42
C GLY A 43 -6.52 -1.79 8.63
N SER A 44 -7.52 -1.00 8.95
CA SER A 44 -7.72 0.35 8.42
C SER A 44 -6.56 1.29 8.78
N GLN A 45 -6.20 2.18 7.85
CA GLN A 45 -5.26 3.26 8.19
C GLN A 45 -5.89 4.19 9.22
N LEU A 46 -5.05 4.71 10.13
CA LEU A 46 -5.47 5.55 11.26
C LEU A 46 -6.45 6.67 10.85
N THR A 47 -6.23 7.31 9.71
CA THR A 47 -7.06 8.42 9.22
C THR A 47 -8.48 8.02 8.82
N PHE A 48 -8.76 6.73 8.67
CA PHE A 48 -10.08 6.21 8.29
C PHE A 48 -10.78 5.49 9.44
N GLN A 49 -10.12 5.23 10.56
CA GLN A 49 -10.71 4.44 11.65
C GLN A 49 -12.02 5.04 12.16
N ASP A 50 -12.04 6.33 12.50
CA ASP A 50 -13.24 7.01 13.00
C ASP A 50 -14.39 6.97 11.97
N GLY A 51 -14.08 7.20 10.69
CA GLY A 51 -15.06 7.13 9.62
C GLY A 51 -15.60 5.71 9.37
N MET A 52 -14.77 4.68 9.54
CA MET A 52 -15.22 3.29 9.45
C MET A 52 -16.14 2.92 10.62
N VAL A 53 -15.81 3.37 11.84
CA VAL A 53 -16.70 3.18 12.99
C VAL A 53 -18.03 3.89 12.78
N ASP A 54 -18.04 5.10 12.24
CA ASP A 54 -19.28 5.84 11.96
C ASP A 54 -20.17 5.15 10.90
N ILE A 55 -19.56 4.50 9.90
CA ILE A 55 -20.29 3.85 8.79
C ILE A 55 -20.69 2.41 9.14
N LEU A 56 -19.78 1.63 9.71
CA LEU A 56 -19.91 0.19 9.92
C LEU A 56 -20.25 -0.19 11.37
N GLY A 57 -20.10 0.75 12.31
CA GLY A 57 -20.22 0.50 13.75
C GLY A 57 -19.01 -0.17 14.39
N ASP A 58 -17.95 -0.45 13.62
CA ASP A 58 -16.72 -1.08 14.08
C ASP A 58 -15.51 -0.68 13.21
N GLN A 59 -14.30 -1.03 13.65
CA GLN A 59 -13.11 -0.94 12.81
C GLN A 59 -13.20 -1.97 11.68
N LEU A 60 -12.78 -1.55 10.47
CA LEU A 60 -12.67 -2.47 9.35
C LEU A 60 -11.29 -3.13 9.39
N ASP A 61 -11.30 -4.40 9.77
CA ASP A 61 -10.18 -5.33 9.66
C ASP A 61 -10.51 -6.41 8.63
N VAL A 62 -9.54 -6.73 7.79
CA VAL A 62 -9.62 -7.87 6.87
C VAL A 62 -8.84 -9.02 7.48
N ASP A 63 -9.57 -9.94 8.09
CA ASP A 63 -9.05 -11.23 8.55
C ASP A 63 -8.77 -12.16 7.36
N ASP A 64 -7.96 -13.20 7.59
CA ASP A 64 -7.60 -14.20 6.57
C ASP A 64 -7.05 -13.58 5.28
N ALA A 65 -6.36 -12.44 5.41
CA ALA A 65 -5.79 -11.73 4.28
C ALA A 65 -4.56 -12.44 3.73
N GLN A 66 -4.41 -12.34 2.41
CA GLN A 66 -3.19 -12.66 1.67
C GLN A 66 -2.44 -11.35 1.36
N LEU A 67 -1.11 -11.42 1.30
CA LEU A 67 -0.25 -10.27 0.97
C LEU A 67 0.26 -10.30 -0.47
N LEU A 68 0.47 -11.50 -1.03
CA LEU A 68 0.83 -11.72 -2.43
C LEU A 68 -0.25 -12.51 -3.17
N PHE A 69 -0.46 -12.17 -4.43
CA PHE A 69 -1.46 -12.79 -5.29
C PHE A 69 -0.86 -13.12 -6.65
N GLN A 70 -1.02 -14.36 -7.10
CA GLN A 70 -0.74 -14.72 -8.49
C GLN A 70 -1.96 -14.37 -9.35
N MET A 71 -1.79 -13.45 -10.31
CA MET A 71 -2.83 -12.97 -11.21
C MET A 71 -2.39 -13.21 -12.65
N ASN A 72 -2.90 -14.27 -13.28
CA ASN A 72 -2.46 -14.72 -14.60
C ASN A 72 -0.92 -14.86 -14.67
N GLU A 73 -0.26 -14.11 -15.55
CA GLU A 73 1.20 -14.09 -15.74
C GLU A 73 1.90 -13.03 -14.88
N SER A 74 1.23 -12.46 -13.87
CA SER A 74 1.76 -11.36 -13.06
C SER A 74 1.48 -11.55 -11.57
N TRP A 75 2.33 -10.94 -10.74
CA TRP A 75 2.13 -10.90 -9.29
C TRP A 75 1.49 -9.59 -8.88
N TRP A 76 0.57 -9.62 -7.92
CA TRP A 76 0.09 -8.44 -7.21
C TRP A 76 0.46 -8.49 -5.73
N ILE A 77 0.56 -7.32 -5.10
CA ILE A 77 0.88 -7.17 -3.69
C ILE A 77 -0.08 -6.21 -3.00
N ARG A 78 -0.39 -6.52 -1.73
CA ARG A 78 -1.05 -5.62 -0.80
C ARG A 78 -0.36 -5.74 0.56
N PHE A 79 0.27 -4.66 1.01
CA PHE A 79 1.00 -4.66 2.27
C PHE A 79 1.06 -3.24 2.86
N SER A 80 0.96 -3.16 4.19
CA SER A 80 1.11 -1.93 4.95
C SER A 80 1.94 -2.21 6.19
N HIS A 81 3.10 -1.56 6.32
CA HIS A 81 3.99 -1.77 7.46
C HIS A 81 3.31 -1.49 8.81
N SER A 82 2.37 -0.54 8.87
CA SER A 82 1.75 -0.10 10.11
C SER A 82 0.42 -0.78 10.43
N THR A 83 -0.21 -1.46 9.48
CA THR A 83 -1.55 -2.03 9.66
C THR A 83 -1.68 -3.50 9.27
N THR A 84 -0.59 -4.13 8.82
CA THR A 84 -0.55 -5.58 8.57
C THR A 84 0.02 -6.32 9.78
N GLN A 85 -0.66 -7.36 10.22
CA GLN A 85 -0.26 -8.24 11.32
C GLN A 85 -0.45 -9.71 10.93
N ILE A 86 0.16 -10.64 11.67
CA ILE A 86 -0.16 -12.07 11.54
C ILE A 86 -1.42 -12.39 12.33
N ALA A 87 -2.27 -13.28 11.80
CA ALA A 87 -3.51 -13.67 12.47
C ALA A 87 -3.25 -14.56 13.70
N ASP A 88 -2.24 -15.43 13.64
CA ASP A 88 -1.83 -16.30 14.76
C ASP A 88 -0.33 -16.17 15.04
N ILE A 89 0.00 -15.73 16.26
CA ILE A 89 1.36 -15.51 16.77
C ILE A 89 2.16 -16.82 16.84
N GLY A 90 1.50 -17.99 16.83
CA GLY A 90 2.14 -19.31 16.79
C GLY A 90 2.75 -19.68 15.43
N HIS A 91 2.36 -19.00 14.34
CA HIS A 91 2.81 -19.30 12.98
C HIS A 91 4.15 -18.64 12.66
N LYS A 92 5.25 -19.28 13.08
CA LYS A 92 6.61 -18.80 12.82
C LYS A 92 6.87 -18.52 11.33
N SER A 93 6.34 -19.36 10.43
CA SER A 93 6.52 -19.20 8.98
C SER A 93 5.87 -17.92 8.43
N ALA A 94 4.68 -17.54 8.92
CA ALA A 94 3.98 -16.32 8.52
C ALA A 94 4.75 -15.06 8.94
N GLN A 95 5.27 -15.09 10.18
CA GLN A 95 6.11 -14.01 10.73
C GLN A 95 7.43 -13.89 9.98
N GLU A 96 8.13 -15.01 9.76
CA GLU A 96 9.39 -15.05 9.00
C GLU A 96 9.22 -14.51 7.58
N ALA A 97 8.15 -14.91 6.88
CA ALA A 97 7.85 -14.43 5.54
C ALA A 97 7.49 -12.93 5.52
N MET A 98 6.73 -12.45 6.50
CA MET A 98 6.41 -11.02 6.64
C MET A 98 7.66 -10.19 6.95
N ASP A 99 8.55 -10.69 7.81
CA ASP A 99 9.80 -10.00 8.11
C ASP A 99 10.73 -10.02 6.90
N ALA A 100 10.81 -11.11 6.16
CA ALA A 100 11.53 -11.16 4.89
C ALA A 100 10.98 -10.14 3.88
N LEU A 101 9.65 -9.98 3.79
CA LEU A 101 9.04 -8.95 2.95
C LEU A 101 9.43 -7.53 3.40
N LYS A 102 9.43 -7.24 4.71
CA LYS A 102 9.86 -5.94 5.25
C LYS A 102 11.33 -5.64 4.91
N HIS A 103 12.21 -6.63 5.08
CA HIS A 103 13.62 -6.50 4.70
C HIS A 103 13.78 -6.27 3.20
N ALA A 104 13.08 -7.05 2.36
CA ALA A 104 13.10 -6.87 0.91
C ALA A 104 12.63 -5.46 0.51
N CYS A 105 11.59 -4.93 1.16
CA CYS A 105 11.11 -3.56 0.97
C CYS A 105 12.18 -2.52 1.29
N ALA A 106 12.89 -2.68 2.41
CA ALA A 106 13.99 -1.78 2.77
C ALA A 106 15.14 -1.83 1.76
N ASP A 107 15.49 -3.02 1.28
CA ASP A 107 16.60 -3.25 0.35
C ASP A 107 16.31 -2.85 -1.10
N CYS A 108 15.03 -2.79 -1.49
CA CYS A 108 14.62 -2.48 -2.86
C CYS A 108 13.98 -1.09 -3.00
N ALA A 109 13.90 -0.32 -1.92
CA ALA A 109 13.33 1.02 -1.94
C ALA A 109 14.12 1.94 -2.89
N ILE A 110 13.47 2.35 -3.97
CA ILE A 110 14.02 3.32 -4.92
C ILE A 110 13.57 4.72 -4.49
N PRO A 111 14.51 5.60 -4.09
CA PRO A 111 14.17 6.98 -3.77
C PRO A 111 13.94 7.79 -5.05
N VAL A 112 12.79 8.46 -5.12
CA VAL A 112 12.41 9.34 -6.24
C VAL A 112 12.12 10.74 -5.69
N ALA A 113 13.06 11.66 -5.88
CA ALA A 113 12.92 13.05 -5.50
C ALA A 113 12.19 13.84 -6.60
N LEU A 114 10.86 13.92 -6.47
CA LEU A 114 10.01 14.65 -7.42
C LEU A 114 10.27 16.17 -7.35
N GLN A 115 10.56 16.78 -8.49
CA GLN A 115 10.69 18.22 -8.69
C GLN A 115 9.33 18.89 -8.89
N PRO A 116 9.21 20.21 -8.64
CA PRO A 116 8.06 20.96 -9.09
C PRO A 116 7.76 20.72 -10.59
N GLY A 117 6.55 20.27 -10.90
CA GLY A 117 6.12 19.91 -12.25
C GLY A 117 6.16 18.39 -12.55
N ASP A 118 6.87 17.60 -11.74
CA ASP A 118 6.89 16.15 -11.91
C ASP A 118 5.56 15.51 -11.49
N ILE A 119 5.18 14.46 -12.22
CA ILE A 119 4.05 13.60 -11.90
C ILE A 119 4.54 12.16 -11.80
N ALA A 120 4.35 11.54 -10.63
CA ALA A 120 4.59 10.13 -10.43
C ALA A 120 3.28 9.34 -10.44
N LEU A 121 3.22 8.30 -11.25
CA LEU A 121 2.13 7.32 -11.27
C LEU A 121 2.63 5.99 -10.71
N VAL A 122 2.05 5.56 -9.60
CA VAL A 122 2.37 4.28 -8.96
C VAL A 122 1.21 3.32 -9.18
N ASN A 123 1.49 2.19 -9.83
CA ASN A 123 0.53 1.10 -9.92
C ASN A 123 0.53 0.33 -8.58
N ASN A 124 -0.47 0.62 -7.74
CA ASN A 124 -0.59 0.09 -6.39
C ASN A 124 -0.82 -1.44 -6.31
N ARG A 125 -0.93 -2.13 -7.46
CA ARG A 125 -0.99 -3.60 -7.53
C ARG A 125 0.39 -4.22 -7.67
N ILE A 126 1.35 -3.53 -8.29
CA ILE A 126 2.68 -4.06 -8.65
C ILE A 126 3.84 -3.26 -8.03
N ALA A 127 3.53 -2.32 -7.14
CA ALA A 127 4.52 -1.56 -6.41
C ALA A 127 3.94 -1.07 -5.08
N LEU A 128 4.74 -1.13 -4.03
CA LEU A 128 4.49 -0.41 -2.79
C LEU A 128 5.12 0.98 -2.87
N HIS A 129 4.63 1.91 -2.05
CA HIS A 129 5.21 3.24 -1.97
C HIS A 129 5.20 3.76 -0.54
N GLY A 130 6.10 4.70 -0.26
CA GLY A 130 6.22 5.36 1.02
C GLY A 130 6.82 6.74 0.89
N ARG A 131 7.20 7.29 2.04
CA ARG A 131 7.86 8.59 2.12
C ARG A 131 8.97 8.48 3.14
N SER A 132 10.12 9.08 2.85
CA SER A 132 11.12 9.33 3.88
C SER A 132 10.60 10.28 4.96
N GLU A 133 11.35 10.43 6.05
CA GLU A 133 10.95 11.28 7.16
C GLU A 133 10.63 12.70 6.69
N PRO A 134 9.46 13.25 7.06
CA PRO A 134 9.16 14.65 6.80
C PRO A 134 10.12 15.51 7.62
N GLY A 135 10.71 16.53 6.98
CA GLY A 135 11.54 17.52 7.68
C GLY A 135 10.74 18.36 8.68
N SER A 136 11.45 19.14 9.50
CA SER A 136 10.87 20.00 10.54
C SER A 136 10.37 21.37 10.04
N ASP A 137 10.33 21.58 8.71
CA ASP A 137 10.00 22.86 8.11
C ASP A 137 8.53 23.24 8.34
N HIS A 138 8.24 24.54 8.34
CA HIS A 138 6.88 25.08 8.46
C HIS A 138 6.32 25.49 7.09
N GLY A 139 5.01 25.79 7.05
CA GLY A 139 4.28 26.10 5.81
C GLY A 139 4.99 27.10 4.89
N GLN A 140 4.73 26.98 3.57
CA GLN A 140 5.40 27.71 2.47
C GLN A 140 6.83 27.25 2.13
N GLN A 141 7.49 26.51 3.01
CA GLN A 141 8.83 25.94 2.74
C GLN A 141 8.81 24.42 2.65
N THR A 142 7.72 23.79 3.11
CA THR A 142 7.55 22.35 3.09
C THR A 142 7.29 21.80 1.70
N ARG A 143 7.66 20.52 1.52
CA ARG A 143 7.25 19.71 0.38
C ARG A 143 5.72 19.73 0.24
N TRP A 144 5.23 19.98 -0.97
CA TRP A 144 3.82 20.02 -1.30
C TRP A 144 3.53 19.20 -2.55
N LEU A 145 2.66 18.19 -2.38
CA LEU A 145 2.17 17.33 -3.45
C LEU A 145 0.65 17.41 -3.50
N LEU A 146 0.09 17.24 -4.69
CA LEU A 146 -1.29 16.79 -4.86
C LEU A 146 -1.29 15.27 -4.99
N ARG A 147 -2.17 14.61 -4.26
CA ARG A 147 -2.39 13.16 -4.35
C ARG A 147 -3.76 12.90 -4.94
N THR A 148 -3.81 12.12 -6.01
CA THR A 148 -5.06 11.65 -6.61
C THR A 148 -5.03 10.14 -6.80
N TYR A 149 -6.20 9.53 -6.90
CA TYR A 149 -6.35 8.09 -7.06
C TYR A 149 -7.02 7.81 -8.40
N GLY A 150 -6.55 6.77 -9.07
CA GLY A 150 -7.18 6.23 -10.26
C GLY A 150 -7.59 4.80 -9.98
N LEU A 151 -8.87 4.48 -10.14
CA LEU A 151 -9.40 3.13 -10.05
C LEU A 151 -9.90 2.72 -11.43
N ASP A 152 -9.49 1.53 -11.87
CA ASP A 152 -10.09 0.89 -13.04
C ASP A 152 -11.40 0.25 -12.60
N ILE A 153 -12.49 0.64 -13.24
CA ILE A 153 -13.86 0.28 -12.87
C ILE A 153 -14.49 -0.72 -13.84
N THR A 154 -13.74 -1.19 -14.84
CA THR A 154 -14.26 -2.05 -15.92
C THR A 154 -14.84 -3.38 -15.41
N ASP A 155 -14.22 -3.96 -14.38
CA ASP A 155 -14.59 -5.27 -13.81
C ASP A 155 -15.07 -5.19 -12.35
N ILE A 156 -15.60 -4.03 -11.91
CA ILE A 156 -16.18 -3.90 -10.56
C ILE A 156 -17.58 -4.52 -10.55
N ASP A 157 -17.82 -5.42 -9.60
CA ASP A 157 -19.14 -6.03 -9.40
C ASP A 157 -20.17 -4.93 -9.04
N PRO A 158 -21.34 -4.86 -9.72
CA PRO A 158 -22.38 -3.89 -9.40
C PRO A 158 -22.75 -3.79 -7.92
N SER A 159 -22.64 -4.88 -7.15
CA SER A 159 -22.92 -4.92 -5.71
C SER A 159 -21.89 -4.19 -4.84
N GLN A 160 -20.70 -3.89 -5.37
CA GLN A 160 -19.66 -3.14 -4.66
C GLN A 160 -19.88 -1.63 -4.72
N TRP A 161 -20.82 -1.16 -5.55
CA TRP A 161 -21.16 0.26 -5.65
C TRP A 161 -22.08 0.69 -4.52
N HIS A 162 -21.87 1.91 -4.03
CA HIS A 162 -22.80 2.50 -3.06
C HIS A 162 -24.11 2.91 -3.73
N ASP A 163 -25.22 2.50 -3.11
CA ASP A 163 -26.57 2.87 -3.56
C ASP A 163 -26.72 4.40 -3.67
N GLY A 164 -27.02 4.88 -4.88
CA GLY A 164 -27.20 6.31 -5.13
C GLY A 164 -25.91 7.11 -5.36
N SER A 165 -24.74 6.47 -5.48
CA SER A 165 -23.49 7.15 -5.82
C SER A 165 -22.68 6.40 -6.88
N ALA A 166 -22.43 7.06 -8.01
CA ALA A 166 -21.62 6.52 -9.11
C ALA A 166 -20.10 6.71 -8.91
N PHE A 167 -19.68 7.22 -7.75
CA PHE A 167 -18.28 7.54 -7.44
C PHE A 167 -17.86 7.04 -6.04
N MET A 168 -18.71 6.26 -5.37
CA MET A 168 -18.42 5.64 -4.09
C MET A 168 -18.56 4.12 -4.20
N LEU A 169 -17.62 3.40 -3.58
CA LEU A 169 -17.68 1.96 -3.39
C LEU A 169 -17.93 1.68 -1.91
N TYR A 170 -18.71 0.66 -1.60
CA TYR A 170 -18.81 0.14 -0.23
C TYR A 170 -17.56 -0.71 0.07
N PRO A 171 -17.01 -0.64 1.31
CA PRO A 171 -16.19 -1.73 1.83
C PRO A 171 -16.98 -3.03 1.98
#